data_AF-A0A936P1M6-F1
#
_entry.id   AF-A0A936P1M6-F1
#
_cell.length_a   1.000
_cell.length_b   1.000
_cell.length_c   1.000
_cell.angle_alpha   90.00
_cell.angle_beta   90.00
_cell.angle_gamma   90.00
#
_symmetry.space_group_name_H-M   'P 1'
#
loop_
_entity.id
_entity.type
_entity.pdbx_description
1 polymer ?
#
loop_
_entity_poly.entity_id
_entity_poly.type
_entity_poly.pdbx_seq_one_letter_code
_entity_poly.pdbx_strand_id
1 'polypeptide(L)'
;MTQDFRQPGPTVIESATGQPPAVERGRRIVIMALFASAMVFFCAGLWLMTMEQPFISADLVPMLGPTLILVAICDVIAARFLKWSWARQPG
;
A
#
# COMPACT_ATOMS: atom_id res chain seq x y z
N MET A 1 46.16 -40.01 -12.23
CA MET A 1 45.51 -38.79 -12.75
C MET A 1 44.77 -38.15 -11.60
N THR A 2 45.44 -37.27 -10.87
CA THR A 2 44.93 -36.54 -9.71
C THR A 2 44.14 -35.34 -10.20
N GLN A 3 42.83 -35.36 -10.00
CA GLN A 3 41.93 -34.27 -10.39
C GLN A 3 42.04 -33.17 -9.33
N ASP A 4 42.61 -32.04 -9.71
CA ASP A 4 42.75 -30.84 -8.89
C ASP A 4 41.38 -30.27 -8.51
N PHE A 5 40.97 -30.45 -7.25
CA PHE A 5 39.79 -29.81 -6.65
C PHE A 5 40.11 -28.39 -6.14
N ARG A 6 40.73 -27.57 -7.00
CA ARG A 6 40.95 -26.15 -6.71
C ARG A 6 40.26 -25.29 -7.75
N GLN A 7 38.99 -25.02 -7.50
CA GLN A 7 38.43 -23.69 -7.77
C GLN A 7 37.23 -23.46 -6.84
N PRO A 8 37.37 -22.58 -5.83
CA PRO A 8 36.22 -22.04 -5.13
C PRO A 8 35.55 -21.05 -6.08
N GLY A 9 34.54 -21.51 -6.82
CA GLY A 9 33.65 -20.59 -7.53
C GLY A 9 32.90 -19.76 -6.48
N PRO A 10 32.83 -18.42 -6.59
CA PRO A 10 32.06 -17.58 -5.69
C PRO A 10 30.59 -17.78 -6.02
N THR A 11 30.05 -18.89 -5.54
CA THR A 11 28.63 -19.19 -5.59
C THR A 11 28.16 -19.19 -4.15
N VAL A 12 27.06 -18.51 -3.88
CA VAL A 12 26.38 -18.47 -2.57
C VAL A 12 26.93 -17.46 -1.55
N ILE A 13 27.21 -16.22 -1.98
CA ILE A 13 26.94 -15.04 -1.12
C ILE A 13 26.12 -14.02 -1.93
N GLU A 14 25.08 -14.51 -2.61
CA GLU A 14 24.01 -13.66 -3.13
C GLU A 14 22.71 -14.08 -2.43
N SER A 15 22.76 -14.15 -1.11
CA SER A 15 21.63 -14.51 -0.24
C SER A 15 21.70 -13.73 1.06
N ALA A 16 22.15 -12.46 1.00
CA ALA A 16 22.31 -11.63 2.20
C ALA A 16 21.59 -10.26 2.14
N THR A 17 20.92 -9.87 1.06
CA THR A 17 20.26 -8.53 1.01
C THR A 17 19.02 -8.43 0.11
N GLY A 18 18.58 -9.50 -0.54
CA GLY A 18 17.50 -9.46 -1.53
C GLY A 18 16.21 -10.04 -0.99
N GLN A 19 15.31 -9.21 -0.46
CA GLN A 19 13.94 -9.64 -0.16
C GLN A 19 13.33 -10.35 -1.39
N PRO A 20 12.62 -11.48 -1.23
CA PRO A 20 12.10 -12.24 -2.36
C PRO A 20 11.24 -11.34 -3.25
N PRO A 21 11.35 -11.43 -4.60
CA PRO A 21 10.61 -10.55 -5.52
C PRO A 21 9.07 -10.64 -5.34
N ALA A 22 8.58 -11.73 -4.73
CA ALA A 22 7.19 -11.90 -4.35
C ALA A 22 6.76 -10.93 -3.22
N VAL A 23 7.62 -10.65 -2.25
CA VAL A 23 7.36 -9.71 -1.14
C VAL A 23 7.28 -8.28 -1.66
N GLU A 24 8.16 -7.91 -2.59
CA GLU A 24 8.17 -6.58 -3.21
C GLU A 24 6.92 -6.33 -4.08
N ARG A 25 6.46 -7.34 -4.83
CA ARG A 25 5.17 -7.26 -5.56
C ARG A 25 3.98 -7.13 -4.61
N GLY A 26 3.95 -7.91 -3.53
CA GLY A 26 2.89 -7.84 -2.52
C GLY A 26 2.79 -6.45 -1.89
N ARG A 27 3.91 -5.85 -1.51
CA ARG A 27 3.99 -4.48 -0.97
C ARG A 27 3.40 -3.44 -1.93
N ARG A 28 3.73 -3.52 -3.22
CA ARG A 28 3.19 -2.61 -4.24
C ARG A 28 1.69 -2.75 -4.40
N ILE A 29 1.16 -3.96 -4.40
CA ILE A 29 -0.28 -4.23 -4.50
C ILE A 29 -1.01 -3.64 -3.30
N VAL A 30 -0.50 -3.83 -2.08
CA VAL A 30 -1.11 -3.26 -0.86
C VAL A 30 -1.14 -1.74 -0.92
N ILE A 31 -0.05 -1.09 -1.33
CA ILE A 31 -0.02 0.38 -1.49
C ILE A 31 -1.01 0.83 -2.56
N MET A 32 -1.05 0.17 -3.72
CA MET A 32 -2.01 0.50 -4.78
C MET A 32 -3.46 0.35 -4.32
N ALA A 33 -3.77 -0.71 -3.57
CA ALA A 33 -5.09 -0.94 -3.02
C ALA A 33 -5.51 0.16 -2.04
N LEU A 34 -4.60 0.61 -1.15
CA LEU A 34 -4.86 1.71 -0.22
C LEU A 34 -5.09 3.05 -0.95
N PHE A 35 -4.33 3.34 -2.00
CA PHE A 35 -4.57 4.53 -2.80
C PHE A 35 -5.88 4.45 -3.59
N ALA A 36 -6.22 3.27 -4.11
CA ALA A 36 -7.49 3.05 -4.80
C ALA A 36 -8.68 3.22 -3.85
N SER A 37 -8.62 2.65 -2.64
CA SER A 37 -9.67 2.83 -1.63
C SER A 37 -9.79 4.29 -1.20
N ALA A 38 -8.66 4.96 -0.94
CA ALA A 38 -8.66 6.38 -0.61
C ALA A 38 -9.34 7.22 -1.70
N MET A 39 -9.04 6.95 -2.97
CA MET A 39 -9.63 7.68 -4.10
C MET A 39 -11.15 7.43 -4.20
N VAL A 40 -11.59 6.19 -4.02
CA VAL A 40 -13.02 5.85 -4.01
C VAL A 40 -13.75 6.56 -2.88
N PHE A 41 -13.23 6.51 -1.65
CA PHE A 41 -13.85 7.16 -0.50
C PHE A 41 -13.86 8.68 -0.62
N PHE A 42 -12.77 9.27 -1.13
CA PHE A 42 -12.70 10.70 -1.35
C PHE A 42 -13.72 11.17 -2.41
N CYS A 43 -13.78 10.47 -3.56
CA CYS A 43 -14.76 10.76 -4.59
C CYS A 43 -16.19 10.55 -4.09
N ALA A 44 -16.46 9.49 -3.32
CA ALA A 44 -17.76 9.25 -2.73
C ALA A 44 -18.17 10.34 -1.72
N GLY A 45 -17.23 10.80 -0.88
CA GLY A 45 -17.45 11.91 0.05
C GLY A 45 -17.76 13.22 -0.67
N LEU A 46 -16.98 13.55 -1.71
CA LEU A 46 -17.24 14.73 -2.55
C LEU A 46 -18.57 14.62 -3.30
N TRP A 47 -18.87 13.46 -3.88
CA TRP A 47 -20.14 13.19 -4.56
C TRP A 47 -21.33 13.43 -3.64
N LEU A 48 -21.27 12.89 -2.42
CA LEU A 48 -22.32 13.09 -1.41
C LEU A 48 -22.52 14.56 -1.02
N MET A 49 -21.45 15.34 -0.95
CA MET A 49 -21.52 16.76 -0.57
C MET A 49 -21.96 17.67 -1.73
N THR A 50 -21.76 17.24 -2.97
CA THR A 50 -22.02 18.08 -4.16
C THR A 50 -23.31 17.72 -4.89
N MET A 51 -23.81 16.49 -4.73
CA MET A 51 -25.03 16.02 -5.36
C MET A 51 -26.05 15.54 -4.35
N GLU A 52 -27.28 16.02 -4.49
CA GLU A 52 -28.43 15.55 -3.71
C GLU A 52 -28.71 14.07 -4.03
N GLN A 53 -28.70 13.23 -2.99
CA GLN A 53 -28.98 11.80 -3.14
C GLN A 53 -30.43 11.53 -2.71
N PRO A 54 -31.31 11.01 -3.59
CA PRO A 54 -32.72 10.80 -3.27
C PRO A 54 -32.95 9.68 -2.23
N PHE A 55 -31.92 8.89 -1.93
CA PHE A 55 -31.97 7.74 -1.02
C PHE A 55 -31.30 7.99 0.35
N ILE A 56 -30.66 9.15 0.57
CA ILE A 56 -30.00 9.49 1.83
C ILE A 56 -30.70 10.70 2.45
N SER A 57 -31.08 10.59 3.72
CA SER A 57 -31.64 11.71 4.48
C SER A 57 -30.66 12.88 4.49
N ALA A 58 -31.17 14.09 4.22
CA ALA A 58 -30.35 15.32 4.19
C ALA A 58 -29.54 15.52 5.48
N ASP A 59 -30.08 15.09 6.62
CA ASP A 59 -29.43 15.16 7.94
C ASP A 59 -28.17 14.29 8.05
N LEU A 60 -28.07 13.22 7.25
CA LEU A 60 -26.94 12.29 7.28
C LEU A 60 -25.79 12.75 6.38
N VAL A 61 -26.05 13.55 5.35
CA VAL A 61 -25.05 14.06 4.41
C VAL A 61 -23.89 14.79 5.11
N PRO A 62 -24.12 15.76 6.02
CA PRO A 62 -23.03 16.46 6.70
C PRO A 62 -22.23 15.55 7.65
N MET A 63 -22.78 14.38 8.01
CA MET A 63 -22.09 13.40 8.83
C MET A 63 -21.28 12.42 7.96
N LEU A 64 -21.87 11.89 6.89
CA LEU A 64 -21.27 10.87 6.02
C LEU A 64 -20.19 11.43 5.10
N GLY A 65 -20.41 12.59 4.47
CA GLY A 65 -19.48 13.18 3.50
C GLY A 65 -18.08 13.39 4.10
N PRO A 66 -17.95 14.16 5.21
CA PRO A 66 -16.68 14.35 5.90
C PRO A 66 -16.08 13.04 6.45
N THR A 67 -16.92 12.10 6.89
CA THR A 67 -16.44 10.80 7.39
C THR A 67 -15.74 10.00 6.29
N LEU A 68 -16.30 9.96 5.08
CA LEU A 68 -15.66 9.28 3.95
C LEU A 68 -14.36 9.96 3.52
N ILE A 69 -14.32 11.30 3.54
CA ILE A 69 -13.09 12.06 3.29
C ILE A 69 -12.04 11.74 4.37
N LEU A 70 -12.44 11.65 5.64
CA LEU A 70 -11.53 11.31 6.73
C LEU A 70 -10.96 9.90 6.57
N VAL A 71 -11.80 8.92 6.20
CA VAL A 71 -11.35 7.56 5.89
C VAL A 71 -10.33 7.56 4.76
N ALA A 72 -10.56 8.32 3.69
CA ALA A 72 -9.61 8.45 2.59
C ALA A 72 -8.26 9.04 3.06
N ILE A 73 -8.28 10.03 3.94
CA ILE A 73 -7.05 10.60 4.53
C ILE A 73 -6.32 9.54 5.36
N CYS A 74 -7.04 8.77 6.17
CA CYS A 74 -6.48 7.67 6.96
C CYS A 74 -5.79 6.62 6.08
N ASP A 75 -6.38 6.25 4.95
CA ASP A 75 -5.78 5.30 3.99
C ASP A 75 -4.48 5.84 3.38
N VAL A 76 -4.43 7.13 3.03
CA VAL A 76 -3.20 7.77 2.53
C VAL A 76 -2.12 7.79 3.61
N ILE A 77 -2.48 8.11 4.85
CA ILE A 77 -1.54 8.09 6.00
C ILE A 77 -1.04 6.66 6.23
N ALA A 78 -1.93 5.67 6.20
CA ALA A 78 -1.56 4.26 6.33
C ALA A 78 -0.59 3.84 5.23
N ALA A 79 -0.86 4.17 3.96
CA ALA A 79 0.03 3.86 2.85
C ALA A 79 1.42 4.50 3.02
N ARG A 80 1.48 5.75 3.52
CA ARG A 80 2.73 6.45 3.84
C ARG A 80 3.48 5.78 5.00
N PHE A 81 2.76 5.41 6.05
CA PHE A 81 3.32 4.76 7.22
C PHE A 81 3.88 3.36 6.88
N LEU A 82 3.13 2.56 6.12
CA LEU A 82 3.57 1.26 5.61
C LEU A 82 4.83 1.40 4.76
N LYS A 83 4.84 2.32 3.79
CA LYS A 83 6.02 2.60 2.96
C LYS A 83 7.24 2.96 3.80
N TRP A 84 7.07 3.81 4.81
CA TRP A 84 8.14 4.23 5.71
C TRP A 84 8.62 3.08 6.60
N SER A 85 7.71 2.27 7.13
CA SER A 85 8.04 1.12 7.99
C SER A 85 8.86 0.07 7.22
N TRP A 86 8.53 -0.16 5.95
CA TRP A 86 9.27 -1.09 5.10
C TRP A 86 10.63 -0.54 4.67
N ALA A 87 10.76 0.77 4.47
CA ALA A 87 12.05 1.40 4.20
C ALA A 87 13.03 1.30 5.39
N ARG A 88 12.52 1.05 6.60
CA ARG A 88 13.32 0.90 7.83
C ARG A 88 13.63 -0.54 8.20
N GLN A 89 13.08 -1.52 7.49
CA GLN A 89 13.45 -2.92 7.71
C GLN A 89 14.81 -3.17 7.05
N PRO A 90 15.89 -3.46 7.81
CA PRO A 90 17.13 -3.93 7.21
C PRO A 90 16.82 -5.27 6.51
N GLY A 91 17.11 -5.31 5.21
CA GLY A 91 16.99 -6.51 4.39
C GLY A 91 18.07 -7.53 4.71
#